data_AF-R5TJM7-F1
#
_entry.id   AF-R5TJM7-F1
#
_cell.length_a   1.000
_cell.length_b   1.000
_cell.length_c   1.000
_cell.angle_alpha   90.00
_cell.angle_beta   90.00
_cell.angle_gamma   90.00
#
_symmetry.space_group_name_H-M   'P 1'
#
loop_
_entity.id
_entity.type
_entity.pdbx_description
1 polymer ?
#
loop_
_entity_poly.entity_id
_entity_poly.type
_entity_poly.pdbx_seq_one_letter_code
_entity_poly.pdbx_strand_id
1 'polypeptide(L)'
;MIENKNLLLYSAEKSVNAIFKAGAENADTEDVYFVVGTAIHWMSDCIDRIPIAQIKEEHKQLFSALRFANNCLKHNITFENAHKVKRFGYPYDYAYDYGTHYNWISLDQVKISEKSENQRKNYKSELEGKNIAITLLEILNIVKEYYDMV
;
A
#
# COMPACT_ATOMS: atom_id res chain seq x y z
N MET A 1 -11.84 17.82 12.70
CA MET A 1 -12.83 16.75 12.61
C MET A 1 -12.89 16.24 11.19
N ILE A 2 -12.62 14.96 10.96
CA ILE A 2 -12.73 14.32 9.63
C ILE A 2 -14.13 13.74 9.45
N GLU A 3 -14.84 14.12 8.39
CA GLU A 3 -16.15 13.55 8.07
C GLU A 3 -16.06 12.04 7.81
N ASN A 4 -17.02 11.28 8.34
CA ASN A 4 -17.11 9.82 8.21
C ASN A 4 -15.88 9.03 8.73
N LYS A 5 -15.04 9.63 9.58
CA LYS A 5 -13.84 9.06 10.24
C LYS A 5 -13.91 7.53 10.44
N ASN A 6 -14.94 7.06 11.15
CA ASN A 6 -15.07 5.67 11.57
C ASN A 6 -15.32 4.71 10.39
N LEU A 7 -16.12 5.12 9.40
CA LEU A 7 -16.39 4.34 8.19
C LEU A 7 -15.13 4.18 7.33
N LEU A 8 -14.31 5.23 7.29
CA LEU A 8 -13.07 5.27 6.52
C LEU A 8 -12.00 4.35 7.13
N LEU A 9 -11.76 4.48 8.45
CA LEU A 9 -10.85 3.59 9.17
C LEU A 9 -11.30 2.13 9.08
N TYR A 10 -12.59 1.84 9.27
CA TYR A 10 -13.14 0.49 9.11
C TYR A 10 -12.94 -0.06 7.68
N SER A 11 -13.15 0.75 6.65
CA SER A 11 -12.98 0.33 5.25
C SER A 11 -11.50 0.07 4.92
N ALA A 12 -10.60 0.92 5.42
CA ALA A 12 -9.16 0.75 5.33
C ALA A 12 -8.69 -0.52 6.06
N GLU A 13 -9.03 -0.70 7.34
CA GLU A 13 -8.75 -1.93 8.12
C GLU A 13 -9.23 -3.19 7.40
N LYS A 14 -10.48 -3.19 6.94
CA LYS A 14 -11.08 -4.32 6.22
C LYS A 14 -10.33 -4.64 4.93
N SER A 15 -9.88 -3.62 4.20
CA SER A 15 -9.12 -3.79 2.95
C SER A 15 -7.70 -4.33 3.19
N VAL A 16 -7.00 -3.87 4.24
CA VAL A 16 -5.67 -4.38 4.61
C VAL A 16 -5.77 -5.84 5.10
N ASN A 17 -6.78 -6.15 5.93
CA ASN A 17 -7.05 -7.51 6.39
C ASN A 17 -7.39 -8.48 5.23
N ALA A 18 -8.00 -7.99 4.15
CA ALA A 18 -8.25 -8.79 2.95
C ALA A 18 -6.95 -9.23 2.24
N ILE A 19 -5.89 -8.42 2.26
CA ILE A 19 -4.57 -8.80 1.69
C ILE A 19 -3.97 -9.98 2.48
N PHE A 20 -3.99 -9.90 3.81
CA PHE A 20 -3.53 -11.00 4.68
C PHE A 20 -4.32 -12.28 4.43
N LYS A 21 -5.65 -12.18 4.26
CA LYS A 21 -6.52 -13.31 3.92
C LYS A 21 -6.16 -13.92 2.56
N ALA A 22 -6.02 -13.09 1.51
CA ALA A 22 -5.65 -13.54 0.17
C ALA A 22 -4.29 -14.27 0.14
N GLY A 23 -3.32 -13.79 0.92
CA GLY A 23 -2.01 -14.43 1.06
C GLY A 23 -2.07 -15.79 1.75
N ALA A 24 -2.84 -15.91 2.84
CA ALA A 24 -3.04 -17.17 3.56
C ALA A 24 -3.83 -18.21 2.74
N GLU A 25 -4.86 -17.77 2.00
CA GLU A 25 -5.66 -18.63 1.12
C GLU A 25 -4.96 -18.97 -0.21
N ASN A 26 -3.81 -18.34 -0.49
CA ASN A 26 -3.08 -18.45 -1.76
C ASN A 26 -3.96 -18.11 -2.98
N ALA A 27 -4.76 -17.05 -2.85
CA ALA A 27 -5.72 -16.59 -3.85
C ALA A 27 -5.06 -16.27 -5.21
N ASP A 28 -5.85 -16.32 -6.28
CA ASP A 28 -5.36 -16.09 -7.63
C ASP A 28 -5.01 -14.62 -7.89
N THR A 29 -4.17 -14.40 -8.89
CA THR A 29 -3.49 -13.15 -9.21
C THR A 29 -4.47 -12.00 -9.46
N GLU A 30 -5.64 -12.27 -10.05
CA GLU A 30 -6.69 -11.27 -10.30
C GLU A 30 -7.42 -10.84 -9.01
N ASP A 31 -7.77 -11.79 -8.13
CA ASP A 31 -8.32 -11.50 -6.79
C ASP A 31 -7.33 -10.66 -5.97
N VAL A 32 -6.05 -11.05 -5.98
CA VAL A 32 -4.97 -10.33 -5.29
C VAL A 32 -4.80 -8.93 -5.84
N TYR A 33 -4.83 -8.75 -7.17
CA TYR A 33 -4.76 -7.43 -7.80
C TYR A 33 -5.91 -6.53 -7.31
N PHE A 34 -7.14 -7.02 -7.35
CA PHE A 34 -8.32 -6.27 -6.91
C PHE A 34 -8.26 -5.91 -5.42
N VAL A 35 -7.86 -6.86 -4.57
CA VAL A 35 -7.72 -6.66 -3.12
C VAL A 35 -6.62 -5.64 -2.78
N VAL A 36 -5.43 -5.77 -3.40
CA VAL A 36 -4.31 -4.83 -3.20
C VAL A 36 -4.65 -3.43 -3.71
N GLY A 37 -5.23 -3.31 -4.91
CA GLY A 37 -5.64 -2.02 -5.47
C GLY A 37 -6.72 -1.33 -4.63
N THR A 38 -7.70 -2.08 -4.14
CA THR A 38 -8.74 -1.60 -3.21
C THR A 38 -8.14 -1.04 -1.92
N ALA A 39 -7.16 -1.74 -1.32
CA ALA A 39 -6.52 -1.28 -0.10
C ALA A 39 -5.65 -0.03 -0.28
N ILE A 40 -4.89 0.05 -1.38
CA ILE A 40 -4.09 1.22 -1.73
C ILE A 40 -4.99 2.45 -1.94
N HIS A 41 -6.15 2.27 -2.57
CA HIS A 41 -7.14 3.33 -2.74
C HIS A 41 -7.72 3.80 -1.40
N TRP A 42 -8.22 2.90 -0.54
CA TRP A 42 -8.78 3.27 0.77
C TRP A 42 -7.76 3.96 1.68
N MET A 43 -6.51 3.49 1.69
CA MET A 43 -5.44 4.12 2.46
C MET A 43 -5.09 5.52 1.94
N SER A 44 -5.06 5.72 0.62
CA SER A 44 -4.87 7.04 0.02
C SER A 44 -6.01 7.99 0.35
N ASP A 45 -7.25 7.51 0.26
CA ASP A 45 -8.47 8.24 0.63
C ASP A 45 -8.49 8.66 2.11
N CYS A 46 -7.89 7.86 2.99
CA CYS A 46 -7.73 8.24 4.38
C CYS A 46 -6.67 9.35 4.54
N ILE A 47 -5.52 9.22 3.87
CA ILE A 47 -4.42 10.19 3.87
C ILE A 47 -4.84 11.55 3.28
N ASP A 48 -5.66 11.56 2.22
CA ASP A 48 -6.11 12.78 1.54
C ASP A 48 -7.09 13.62 2.37
N ARG A 49 -7.65 13.05 3.45
CA ARG A 49 -8.46 13.77 4.44
C ARG A 49 -7.66 14.33 5.63
N ILE A 50 -6.36 14.01 5.75
CA ILE A 50 -5.49 14.57 6.79
C ILE A 50 -5.02 15.97 6.35
N PRO A 51 -5.30 17.04 7.10
CA PRO A 51 -4.82 18.39 6.78
C PRO A 51 -3.30 18.45 6.65
N ILE A 52 -2.80 18.98 5.53
CA ILE A 52 -1.36 18.99 5.19
C ILE A 52 -0.50 19.65 6.29
N ALA A 53 -1.04 20.66 6.97
CA ALA A 53 -0.38 21.37 8.07
C ALA A 53 -0.17 20.52 9.35
N GLN A 54 -0.85 19.38 9.48
CA GLN A 54 -0.72 18.46 10.63
C GLN A 54 0.21 17.27 10.32
N ILE A 55 0.54 17.01 9.05
CA ILE A 55 1.39 15.88 8.66
C ILE A 55 2.84 16.16 9.07
N LYS A 56 3.40 15.31 9.93
CA LYS A 56 4.79 15.34 10.39
C LYS A 56 5.72 15.13 9.18
N GLU A 57 6.89 15.77 9.17
CA GLU A 57 7.82 15.69 8.02
C GLU A 57 8.21 14.25 7.65
N GLU A 58 8.49 13.44 8.67
CA GLU A 58 8.81 12.00 8.59
C GLU A 58 7.76 11.17 7.80
N HIS A 59 6.48 11.56 7.84
CA HIS A 59 5.39 10.85 7.18
C HIS A 59 5.08 11.38 5.77
N LYS A 60 5.54 12.58 5.40
CA LYS A 60 5.24 13.19 4.09
C LYS A 60 5.81 12.38 2.93
N GLN A 61 6.99 11.79 3.10
CA GLN A 61 7.65 10.96 2.08
C GLN A 61 6.87 9.66 1.82
N LEU A 62 6.47 8.96 2.88
CA LEU A 62 5.67 7.74 2.85
C LEU A 62 4.26 7.98 2.26
N PHE A 63 3.59 9.05 2.69
CA PHE A 63 2.28 9.44 2.14
C PHE A 63 2.37 9.90 0.67
N SER A 64 3.46 10.54 0.28
CA SER A 64 3.74 10.90 -1.13
C SER A 64 3.94 9.65 -1.99
N ALA A 65 4.65 8.65 -1.48
CA ALA A 65 4.88 7.38 -2.14
C ALA A 65 3.58 6.58 -2.37
N LEU A 66 2.69 6.50 -1.37
CA LEU A 66 1.43 5.76 -1.53
C LEU A 66 0.46 6.46 -2.50
N ARG A 67 0.33 7.79 -2.41
CA ARG A 67 -0.41 8.60 -3.39
C ARG A 67 0.09 8.35 -4.82
N PHE A 68 1.41 8.26 -4.99
CA PHE A 68 2.00 7.94 -6.29
C PHE A 68 1.62 6.53 -6.77
N ALA A 69 1.70 5.51 -5.92
CA ALA A 69 1.28 4.15 -6.25
C ALA A 69 -0.20 4.07 -6.68
N ASN A 70 -1.09 4.75 -5.95
CA ASN A 70 -2.52 4.85 -6.29
C ASN A 70 -2.75 5.52 -7.65
N ASN A 71 -2.03 6.61 -7.93
CA ASN A 71 -2.10 7.30 -9.22
C ASN A 71 -1.54 6.46 -10.37
N CYS A 72 -0.50 5.64 -10.14
CA CYS A 72 -0.02 4.70 -11.14
C CYS A 72 -1.06 3.62 -11.44
N LEU A 73 -1.69 3.00 -10.44
CA LEU A 73 -2.77 2.02 -10.65
C LEU A 73 -3.96 2.61 -11.43
N LYS A 74 -4.32 3.87 -11.15
CA LYS A 74 -5.49 4.53 -11.78
C LYS A 74 -5.24 5.03 -13.20
N HIS A 75 -3.99 5.36 -13.56
CA HIS A 75 -3.70 6.15 -14.77
C HIS A 75 -2.50 5.68 -15.59
N ASN A 76 -1.71 4.71 -15.14
CA ASN A 76 -0.53 4.22 -15.85
C ASN A 76 -0.72 2.78 -16.33
N ILE A 77 -0.97 2.62 -17.63
CA ILE A 77 -1.11 1.31 -18.28
C ILE A 77 0.19 0.46 -18.23
N THR A 78 1.33 1.02 -17.82
CA THR A 78 2.56 0.26 -17.56
C THR A 78 2.77 -0.10 -16.07
N PHE A 79 1.76 0.14 -15.22
CA PHE A 79 1.70 -0.25 -13.81
C PHE A 79 0.49 -1.17 -13.56
N GLU A 80 0.36 -2.21 -14.42
CA GLU A 80 -0.78 -3.15 -14.42
C GLU A 80 -0.98 -3.87 -13.07
N ASN A 81 0.08 -4.01 -12.26
CA ASN A 81 0.05 -4.65 -10.96
C ASN A 81 0.99 -3.93 -9.98
N ALA A 82 0.50 -3.56 -8.79
CA ALA A 82 1.35 -3.04 -7.71
C ALA A 82 2.23 -4.12 -7.06
N HIS A 83 1.90 -5.41 -7.25
CA HIS A 83 2.46 -6.53 -6.50
C HIS A 83 3.27 -7.51 -7.37
N LYS A 84 4.33 -8.07 -6.77
CA LYS A 84 4.99 -9.30 -7.23
C LYS A 84 4.82 -10.39 -6.17
N VAL A 85 4.49 -11.58 -6.64
CA VAL A 85 4.32 -12.78 -5.81
C VAL A 85 5.68 -13.28 -5.33
N LYS A 86 5.86 -13.46 -4.02
CA LYS A 86 7.03 -14.12 -3.43
C LYS A 86 6.58 -15.41 -2.73
N ARG A 87 6.64 -16.52 -3.46
CA ARG A 87 6.50 -17.88 -2.90
C ARG A 87 7.87 -18.36 -2.42
N PHE A 88 7.93 -18.96 -1.22
CA PHE A 88 9.14 -19.61 -0.74
C PHE A 88 9.33 -20.98 -1.40
N GLY A 89 10.57 -21.31 -1.76
CA GLY A 89 10.97 -22.69 -2.09
C GLY A 89 11.14 -23.51 -0.81
N TYR A 90 10.85 -24.80 -0.88
CA TYR A 90 10.71 -25.70 0.28
C TYR A 90 11.86 -26.73 0.33
N PRO A 91 12.27 -27.23 1.52
CA PRO A 91 12.24 -26.63 2.86
C PRO A 91 13.57 -25.86 3.12
N TYR A 92 14.02 -25.42 4.30
CA TYR A 92 13.65 -25.54 5.73
C TYR A 92 13.84 -24.13 6.39
N ASP A 93 13.67 -23.85 7.68
CA ASP A 93 13.43 -24.70 8.87
C ASP A 93 12.14 -24.36 9.63
N TYR A 94 11.77 -23.08 9.70
CA TYR A 94 10.74 -22.58 10.62
C TYR A 94 9.32 -22.87 10.14
N ALA A 95 8.50 -23.47 11.01
CA ALA A 95 7.15 -23.91 10.70
C ALA A 95 6.05 -22.80 10.75
N TYR A 96 6.42 -21.53 10.56
CA TYR A 96 5.61 -20.39 11.01
C TYR A 96 5.40 -19.24 10.00
N ASP A 97 5.52 -19.50 8.69
CA ASP A 97 4.98 -18.58 7.67
C ASP A 97 4.45 -19.33 6.42
N TYR A 98 3.18 -19.75 6.49
CA TYR A 98 2.49 -20.51 5.44
C TYR A 98 1.51 -19.62 4.67
N GLY A 99 2.03 -18.59 4.00
CA GLY A 99 1.26 -17.72 3.11
C GLY A 99 2.05 -17.30 1.87
N THR A 100 1.34 -16.97 0.80
CA THR A 100 1.93 -16.23 -0.32
C THR A 100 2.08 -14.76 0.08
N HIS A 101 3.29 -14.21 -0.06
CA HIS A 101 3.54 -12.79 0.18
C HIS A 101 3.51 -11.97 -1.11
N TYR A 102 3.08 -10.72 -0.96
CA TYR A 102 2.98 -9.74 -2.03
C TYR A 102 3.92 -8.58 -1.72
N ASN A 103 4.94 -8.39 -2.54
CA ASN A 103 5.90 -7.29 -2.38
C ASN A 103 5.67 -6.23 -3.46
N TRP A 104 5.94 -4.97 -3.16
CA TRP A 104 5.84 -3.87 -4.13
C TRP A 104 6.77 -4.12 -5.34
N ILE A 105 6.25 -3.92 -6.56
CA ILE A 105 7.07 -4.03 -7.79
C ILE A 105 8.06 -2.87 -7.91
N SER A 106 9.05 -3.01 -8.79
CA SER A 106 9.99 -1.92 -9.09
C SER A 106 9.46 -0.98 -10.17
N LEU A 107 9.87 0.29 -10.09
CA LEU A 107 9.54 1.34 -11.06
C LEU A 107 10.56 1.47 -12.21
N ASP A 108 11.35 0.43 -12.48
CA ASP A 108 12.39 0.49 -13.52
C ASP A 108 11.83 0.28 -14.93
N GLN A 109 10.76 -0.51 -15.06
CA GLN A 109 10.07 -0.77 -16.34
C GLN A 109 8.85 0.15 -16.55
N VAL A 110 8.46 0.90 -15.53
CA VAL A 110 7.24 1.72 -15.49
C VAL A 110 7.52 3.08 -16.14
N LYS A 111 6.75 3.46 -17.17
CA LYS A 111 6.92 4.74 -17.86
C LYS A 111 6.32 5.86 -17.02
N ILE A 112 7.17 6.73 -16.48
CA ILE A 112 6.80 7.82 -15.58
C ILE A 112 7.28 9.14 -16.19
N SER A 113 6.45 10.18 -16.15
CA SER A 113 6.85 11.51 -16.63
C SER A 113 7.85 12.16 -15.68
N GLU A 114 8.84 12.87 -16.20
CA GLU A 114 9.91 13.56 -15.44
C GLU A 114 9.38 14.45 -14.31
N LYS A 115 8.20 15.05 -14.48
CA LYS A 115 7.50 15.87 -13.47
C LYS A 115 7.20 15.13 -12.16
N SER A 116 7.18 13.80 -12.17
CA SER A 116 6.93 12.93 -11.01
C SER A 116 8.20 12.26 -10.46
N GLU A 117 9.40 12.60 -10.93
CA GLU A 117 10.63 11.89 -10.54
C GLU A 117 10.93 11.97 -9.03
N ASN A 118 10.52 13.02 -8.32
CA ASN A 118 10.59 13.05 -6.85
C ASN A 118 9.60 12.08 -6.19
N GLN A 119 8.40 11.91 -6.75
CA GLN A 119 7.43 10.91 -6.25
C GLN A 119 7.91 9.48 -6.51
N ARG A 120 8.57 9.25 -7.65
CA ARG A 120 9.25 8.00 -8.00
C ARG A 120 10.37 7.66 -7.02
N LYS A 121 11.22 8.63 -6.65
CA LYS A 121 12.25 8.47 -5.61
C LYS A 121 11.63 8.08 -4.26
N ASN A 122 10.56 8.75 -3.85
CA ASN A 122 9.84 8.44 -2.61
C ASN A 122 9.26 7.01 -2.63
N TYR A 123 8.68 6.55 -3.75
CA TYR A 123 8.26 5.15 -3.89
C TYR A 123 9.45 4.19 -3.79
N LYS A 124 10.59 4.52 -4.43
CA LYS A 124 11.80 3.68 -4.43
C LYS A 124 12.44 3.51 -3.06
N SER A 125 12.34 4.49 -2.16
CA SER A 125 12.80 4.34 -0.78
C SER A 125 11.73 3.74 0.15
N GLU A 126 10.47 4.15 0.00
CA GLU A 126 9.44 3.82 0.98
C GLU A 126 8.64 2.56 0.69
N LEU A 127 8.52 2.12 -0.56
CA LEU A 127 7.64 1.01 -0.95
C LEU A 127 8.40 -0.10 -1.67
N GLU A 128 9.22 0.22 -2.68
CA GLU A 128 9.81 -0.74 -3.62
C GLU A 128 10.46 -1.96 -2.92
N GLY A 129 9.96 -3.17 -3.24
CA GLY A 129 10.45 -4.42 -2.68
C GLY A 129 9.97 -4.76 -1.26
N LYS A 130 9.37 -3.85 -0.48
CA LYS A 130 8.78 -4.15 0.85
C LYS A 130 7.49 -5.00 0.71
N ASN A 131 7.05 -5.64 1.79
CA ASN A 131 5.79 -6.41 1.81
C ASN A 131 4.59 -5.45 1.90
N ILE A 132 3.64 -5.57 0.97
CA ILE A 132 2.50 -4.66 0.82
C ILE A 132 1.56 -4.70 2.04
N ALA A 133 1.27 -5.88 2.57
CA ALA A 133 0.36 -6.02 3.71
C ALA A 133 0.94 -5.41 4.99
N ILE A 134 2.25 -5.60 5.22
CA ILE A 134 2.98 -4.99 6.34
C ILE A 134 3.04 -3.47 6.17
N THR A 135 3.46 -2.97 5.00
CA THR A 135 3.60 -1.53 4.77
C THR A 135 2.26 -0.79 4.79
N LEU A 136 1.16 -1.39 4.32
CA LEU A 136 -0.16 -0.78 4.46
C LEU A 136 -0.68 -0.81 5.90
N LEU A 137 -0.31 -1.83 6.70
CA LEU A 137 -0.61 -1.87 8.14
C LEU A 137 0.19 -0.82 8.93
N GLU A 138 1.47 -0.60 8.60
CA GLU A 138 2.29 0.48 9.15
C GLU A 138 1.66 1.86 8.86
N ILE A 139 1.32 2.12 7.59
CA ILE A 139 0.65 3.37 7.18
C ILE A 139 -0.73 3.52 7.85
N LEU A 140 -1.49 2.43 8.02
CA LEU A 140 -2.79 2.43 8.70
C LEU A 140 -2.68 2.83 10.18
N ASN A 141 -1.66 2.37 10.88
CA ASN A 141 -1.41 2.77 12.27
C ASN A 141 -1.03 4.25 12.37
N ILE A 142 -0.17 4.75 11.46
CA ILE A 142 0.17 6.18 11.35
C ILE A 142 -1.07 7.03 11.02
N VAL A 143 -1.94 6.56 10.13
CA VAL A 143 -3.19 7.25 9.78
C VAL A 143 -4.15 7.30 10.97
N LYS A 144 -4.22 6.26 11.80
CA LYS A 144 -5.00 6.26 13.06
C LYS A 144 -4.52 7.34 14.04
N GLU A 145 -3.20 7.48 14.24
CA GLU A 145 -2.65 8.58 15.08
C GLU A 145 -3.21 9.94 14.65
N TYR A 146 -3.16 10.24 13.35
CA TYR A 146 -3.71 11.51 12.82
C TYR A 146 -5.22 11.60 12.99
N TYR A 147 -5.96 10.51 12.74
CA TYR A 147 -7.41 10.49 12.84
C TYR A 147 -7.90 10.69 14.29
N ASP A 148 -7.10 10.33 15.30
CA ASP A 148 -7.41 10.55 16.71
C ASP A 148 -7.01 11.95 17.24
N MET A 149 -6.28 12.74 16.44
CA MET A 149 -5.90 14.13 16.75
C MET A 149 -6.85 15.20 16.16
N VAL A 150 -7.89 14.83 15.39
CA VAL A 150 -8.60 15.73 14.44
C VAL A 150 -10.13 15.72 14.52
#